data_AF-A0AAP8T2J4-F1
#
_entry.id   AF-A0AAP8T2J4-F1
#
_cell.length_a   1.000
_cell.length_b   1.000
_cell.length_c   1.000
_cell.angle_alpha   90.00
_cell.angle_beta   90.00
_cell.angle_gamma   90.00
#
_symmetry.space_group_name_H-M   'P 1'
#
loop_
_entity.id
_entity.type
_entity.pdbx_description
1 polymer ?
#
loop_
_entity_poly.entity_id
_entity_poly.type
_entity_poly.pdbx_seq_one_letter_code
_entity_poly.pdbx_strand_id
1 'polypeptide(L)'
;TAIKYDDGPIALRFPRGNGIGVSMDDQLKEIPIGSWEVLREGSDAVILTFGTTIKMALDAAEQLEKENISVKVVNARFIKPMDTAMLHDIFKNGKPILTIEEAMLQG
;
A
#
# COMPACT_ATOMS: atom_id res chain seq x y z
N THR A 1 -2.46 -16.59 3.65
CA THR A 1 -1.95 -15.96 4.89
C THR A 1 -2.89 -16.14 6.06
N ALA A 2 -4.00 -15.40 6.18
CA ALA A 2 -4.82 -15.43 7.41
C ALA A 2 -5.39 -16.81 7.77
N ILE A 3 -5.77 -17.61 6.77
CA ILE A 3 -6.27 -18.99 6.95
C ILE A 3 -5.18 -19.96 7.44
N LYS A 4 -3.91 -19.65 7.21
CA LYS A 4 -2.75 -20.51 7.45
C LYS A 4 -1.96 -20.15 8.71
N TYR A 5 -2.30 -19.03 9.35
CA TYR A 5 -1.54 -18.49 10.48
C TYR A 5 -2.16 -18.92 11.80
N ASP A 6 -1.40 -19.63 12.63
CA ASP A 6 -1.86 -20.21 13.90
C ASP A 6 -1.20 -19.58 15.14
N ASP A 7 -0.27 -18.64 14.98
CA ASP A 7 0.51 -18.03 16.08
C ASP A 7 -0.17 -16.81 16.73
N GLY A 8 -1.48 -16.64 16.52
CA GLY A 8 -2.27 -15.59 17.16
C GLY A 8 -3.36 -14.97 16.28
N PRO A 9 -4.01 -13.90 16.77
CA PRO A 9 -5.12 -13.27 16.05
C PRO A 9 -4.64 -12.46 14.85
N ILE A 10 -5.45 -12.47 13.78
CA ILE A 10 -5.32 -11.57 12.62
C ILE A 10 -6.58 -10.70 12.53
N ALA A 11 -6.36 -9.40 12.39
CA ALA A 11 -7.43 -8.44 12.07
C ALA A 11 -7.33 -8.04 10.59
N LEU A 12 -8.43 -8.23 9.85
CA LEU A 12 -8.56 -7.79 8.46
C LEU A 12 -9.54 -6.62 8.41
N ARG A 13 -9.11 -5.50 7.80
CA ARG A 13 -9.97 -4.35 7.58
C ARG A 13 -10.47 -4.37 6.14
N PHE A 14 -11.75 -4.66 5.95
CA PHE A 14 -12.43 -4.53 4.66
C PHE A 14 -13.01 -3.12 4.52
N PRO A 15 -13.03 -2.58 3.29
CA PRO A 15 -13.71 -1.31 3.04
C PRO A 15 -15.22 -1.46 3.19
N ARG A 16 -15.90 -0.35 3.54
CA ARG A 16 -17.37 -0.32 3.58
C ARG A 16 -18.01 -0.21 2.19
N GLY A 17 -17.26 0.32 1.23
CA GLY A 17 -17.72 0.52 -0.15
C GLY A 17 -17.37 -0.63 -1.09
N ASN A 18 -17.71 -0.45 -2.36
CA ASN A 18 -17.45 -1.44 -3.41
C ASN A 18 -15.95 -1.56 -3.70
N GLY A 19 -15.48 -2.80 -3.90
CA GLY A 19 -14.20 -3.04 -4.55
C GLY A 19 -14.28 -2.70 -6.04
N ILE A 20 -13.14 -2.35 -6.65
CA ILE A 20 -13.05 -2.02 -8.08
C ILE A 20 -13.10 -3.25 -9.01
N GLY A 21 -13.13 -4.45 -8.43
CA GLY A 21 -12.93 -5.71 -9.15
C GLY A 21 -11.46 -5.92 -9.51
N VAL A 22 -10.98 -7.15 -9.38
CA VAL A 22 -9.64 -7.56 -9.81
C VAL A 22 -9.74 -8.94 -10.44
N SER A 23 -8.81 -9.26 -11.35
CA SER A 23 -8.64 -10.63 -11.82
C SER A 23 -8.25 -11.51 -10.64
N MET A 24 -8.94 -12.64 -10.48
CA MET A 24 -8.61 -13.61 -9.44
C MET A 24 -7.46 -14.48 -9.93
N ASP A 25 -6.47 -14.69 -9.07
CA ASP A 25 -5.42 -15.68 -9.34
C ASP A 25 -6.03 -17.10 -9.38
N ASP A 26 -5.59 -17.92 -10.33
CA ASP A 26 -5.98 -19.34 -10.42
C ASP A 26 -5.59 -20.14 -9.17
N GLN A 27 -4.53 -19.69 -8.48
CA GLN A 27 -4.03 -20.30 -7.25
C GLN A 27 -3.85 -19.25 -6.17
N LEU A 28 -4.37 -19.54 -4.97
CA LEU A 28 -4.20 -18.68 -3.81
C LEU A 28 -2.73 -18.66 -3.38
N LYS A 29 -2.15 -17.46 -3.32
CA LYS A 29 -0.79 -17.24 -2.84
C LYS A 29 -0.80 -16.69 -1.42
N GLU A 30 0.18 -17.12 -0.64
CA GLU A 30 0.43 -16.51 0.65
C GLU A 30 1.20 -15.22 0.50
N ILE A 31 0.68 -14.17 1.12
CA ILE A 31 1.38 -12.91 1.29
C ILE A 31 2.17 -13.00 2.60
N PRO A 32 3.50 -12.78 2.58
CA PRO A 32 4.31 -12.77 3.79
C PRO A 32 3.81 -11.71 4.77
N ILE A 33 3.62 -12.08 6.03
CA ILE A 33 3.16 -11.16 7.08
C ILE A 33 4.20 -10.05 7.26
N GLY A 34 3.73 -8.80 7.25
CA GLY A 34 4.60 -7.63 7.35
C GLY A 34 5.29 -7.25 6.05
N SER A 35 4.86 -7.76 4.90
CA SER A 35 5.41 -7.37 3.59
C SER A 35 4.52 -6.36 2.85
N TRP A 36 5.13 -5.28 2.39
CA TRP A 36 4.50 -4.31 1.51
C TRP A 36 4.74 -4.66 0.04
N GLU A 37 4.12 -3.90 -0.85
CA GLU A 37 4.24 -4.11 -2.31
C GLU A 37 4.35 -2.77 -3.02
N VAL A 38 5.30 -2.65 -3.94
CA VAL A 38 5.39 -1.50 -4.84
C VAL A 38 4.42 -1.72 -6.01
N LEU A 39 3.44 -0.84 -6.14
CA LEU A 39 2.45 -0.89 -7.23
C LEU A 39 2.91 -0.09 -8.45
N ARG A 40 3.74 0.94 -8.23
CA ARG A 40 4.30 1.81 -9.26
C ARG A 40 5.67 2.30 -8.81
N GLU A 41 6.66 2.22 -9.69
CA GLU A 41 7.97 2.81 -9.45
C GLU A 41 7.97 4.33 -9.67
N GLY A 42 8.95 5.02 -9.09
CA GLY A 42 9.14 6.47 -9.24
C GLY A 42 10.32 6.98 -8.43
N SER A 43 10.79 8.19 -8.76
CA SER A 43 12.08 8.73 -8.29
C SER A 43 12.00 10.06 -7.55
N ASP A 44 10.88 10.77 -7.61
CA ASP A 44 10.78 12.15 -7.11
C ASP A 44 10.05 12.24 -5.78
N ALA A 45 9.05 11.37 -5.55
CA ALA A 45 8.32 11.25 -4.29
C ALA A 45 7.79 9.83 -4.08
N VAL A 46 7.32 9.54 -2.86
CA VAL A 46 6.72 8.26 -2.49
C VAL A 46 5.35 8.47 -1.86
N ILE A 47 4.35 7.73 -2.31
CA ILE A 47 3.05 7.61 -1.66
C ILE A 47 2.97 6.26 -0.95
N LEU A 48 2.76 6.29 0.36
CA LEU A 48 2.41 5.13 1.18
C LEU A 48 0.90 5.11 1.40
N THR A 49 0.22 4.07 0.94
CA THR A 49 -1.24 3.97 1.07
C THR A 49 -1.70 2.52 1.14
N PHE A 50 -2.97 2.28 1.45
CA PHE A 50 -3.54 0.94 1.52
C PHE A 50 -5.07 1.00 1.33
N GLY A 51 -5.67 -0.13 0.93
CA GLY A 51 -7.12 -0.23 0.81
C GLY A 51 -7.70 0.61 -0.33
N THR A 52 -8.78 1.35 -0.04
CA THR A 52 -9.61 2.09 -1.02
C THR A 52 -8.88 3.25 -1.68
N THR A 53 -7.89 3.83 -1.01
CA THR A 53 -7.14 4.99 -1.47
C THR A 53 -6.06 4.64 -2.51
N ILE A 54 -5.81 3.36 -2.78
CA ILE A 54 -4.83 2.91 -3.78
C ILE A 54 -5.14 3.47 -5.17
N LYS A 55 -6.40 3.39 -5.62
CA LYS A 55 -6.77 3.88 -6.94
C LYS A 55 -6.53 5.39 -7.08
N MET A 56 -6.91 6.15 -6.05
CA MET A 56 -6.66 7.59 -5.98
C MET A 56 -5.15 7.91 -6.05
N ALA A 57 -4.31 7.16 -5.34
CA ALA A 57 -2.86 7.35 -5.36
C ALA A 57 -2.25 7.05 -6.74
N LEU A 58 -2.71 6.00 -7.43
CA LEU A 58 -2.27 5.67 -8.77
C LEU A 58 -2.70 6.73 -9.79
N ASP A 59 -3.95 7.20 -9.71
CA ASP A 59 -4.46 8.25 -10.60
C ASP A 59 -3.71 9.58 -10.39
N ALA A 60 -3.37 9.92 -9.14
CA ALA A 60 -2.55 11.08 -8.82
C ALA A 60 -1.12 10.95 -9.37
N ALA A 61 -0.51 9.76 -9.23
CA ALA A 61 0.81 9.51 -9.79
C ALA A 61 0.82 9.60 -11.33
N GLU A 62 -0.25 9.17 -12.01
CA GLU A 62 -0.39 9.32 -13.46
C GLU A 62 -0.55 10.79 -13.88
N GLN A 63 -1.28 11.60 -13.10
CA GLN A 63 -1.41 13.03 -13.36
C GLN A 63 -0.07 13.76 -13.17
N LEU A 64 0.65 13.46 -12.08
CA LEU A 64 1.96 14.05 -11.80
C LEU A 64 3.02 13.65 -12.84
N GLU A 65 2.94 12.45 -13.40
CA GLU A 65 3.83 12.04 -14.49
C GLU A 65 3.70 12.97 -15.72
N LYS A 66 2.50 13.49 -16.01
CA LYS A 66 2.26 14.46 -17.10
C LYS A 66 2.92 15.82 -16.83
N GLU A 67 3.26 16.09 -15.58
CA GLU A 67 4.01 17.26 -15.12
C GLU A 67 5.51 16.97 -14.93
N ASN A 68 6.00 15.80 -15.39
CA ASN A 68 7.37 15.31 -15.20
C ASN A 68 7.76 15.05 -13.74
N ILE A 69 6.79 14.65 -12.90
CA ILE A 69 7.01 14.26 -11.50
C ILE A 69 6.72 12.76 -11.37
N SER A 70 7.77 11.96 -11.16
CA SER A 70 7.66 10.51 -11.07
C SER A 70 7.47 10.03 -9.63
N VAL A 71 6.27 9.55 -9.32
CA VAL A 71 5.89 9.14 -7.96
C VAL A 71 5.84 7.63 -7.79
N LYS A 72 6.57 7.12 -6.80
CA LYS A 72 6.47 5.73 -6.35
C LYS A 72 5.20 5.54 -5.53
N VAL A 73 4.42 4.49 -5.82
CA VAL A 73 3.21 4.15 -5.05
C VAL A 73 3.39 2.79 -4.39
N VAL A 74 3.26 2.76 -3.07
CA VAL A 74 3.44 1.56 -2.25
C VAL A 74 2.14 1.21 -1.55
N ASN A 75 1.74 -0.06 -1.69
CA ASN A 75 0.67 -0.69 -0.92
C ASN A 75 1.22 -1.15 0.43
N ALA A 76 1.02 -0.32 1.45
CA ALA A 76 1.38 -0.56 2.85
C ALA A 76 0.38 -1.52 3.55
N ARG A 77 0.11 -2.68 2.94
CA ARG A 77 -1.00 -3.60 3.28
C ARG A 77 -0.94 -4.25 4.66
N PHE A 78 0.22 -4.25 5.33
CA PHE A 78 0.35 -4.65 6.74
C PHE A 78 0.73 -3.46 7.60
N ILE A 79 -0.14 -3.15 8.56
CA ILE A 79 0.07 -2.09 9.55
C ILE A 79 0.82 -2.64 10.78
N LYS A 80 0.51 -3.87 11.18
CA LYS A 80 1.16 -4.56 12.31
C LYS A 80 1.31 -6.07 12.02
N PRO A 81 2.54 -6.60 11.95
CA PRO A 81 3.80 -5.85 11.85
C PRO A 81 3.88 -5.08 10.51
N MET A 82 4.65 -3.99 10.51
CA MET A 82 4.90 -3.19 9.31
C MET A 82 6.14 -3.68 8.56
N ASP A 83 6.23 -3.42 7.25
CA ASP A 83 7.45 -3.67 6.46
C ASP A 83 8.54 -2.63 6.77
N THR A 84 9.27 -2.84 7.86
CA THR A 84 10.33 -1.91 8.29
C THR A 84 11.51 -1.89 7.32
N ALA A 85 11.80 -3.00 6.64
CA ALA A 85 12.88 -3.08 5.66
C ALA A 85 12.59 -2.15 4.46
N MET A 86 11.41 -2.28 3.85
CA MET A 86 11.00 -1.40 2.75
C MET A 86 10.91 0.06 3.22
N LEU A 87 10.37 0.32 4.41
CA LEU A 87 10.27 1.66 4.96
C LEU A 87 11.65 2.32 5.13
N HIS A 88 12.63 1.61 5.66
CA HIS A 88 14.00 2.11 5.77
C HIS A 88 14.64 2.39 4.41
N ASP A 89 14.43 1.53 3.42
CA ASP A 89 14.92 1.76 2.07
C ASP A 89 14.28 2.98 1.41
N ILE A 90 12.98 3.21 1.64
CA ILE A 90 12.30 4.44 1.19
C ILE A 90 12.93 5.68 1.84
N PHE A 91 13.16 5.64 3.16
CA PHE A 91 13.77 6.78 3.88
C PHE A 91 15.20 7.10 3.44
N LYS A 92 16.00 6.09 3.08
CA LYS A 92 17.39 6.31 2.61
C LYS A 92 17.46 7.20 1.37
N ASN A 93 16.43 7.21 0.53
CA ASN A 93 16.41 8.00 -0.70
C ASN A 93 16.17 9.51 -0.46
N GLY A 94 15.80 9.90 0.77
CA GLY A 94 15.59 11.31 1.14
C GLY A 94 14.49 12.03 0.36
N LYS A 95 13.58 11.28 -0.27
CA LYS A 95 12.48 11.82 -1.07
C LYS A 95 11.29 12.19 -0.19
N PRO A 96 10.47 13.18 -0.59
CA PRO A 96 9.19 13.45 0.06
C PRO A 96 8.32 12.20 0.13
N ILE A 97 7.70 11.97 1.29
CA ILE A 97 6.80 10.86 1.54
C ILE A 97 5.43 11.40 1.92
N LEU A 98 4.39 10.95 1.22
CA LEU A 98 2.99 11.24 1.53
C LEU A 98 2.29 9.96 1.98
N THR A 99 1.63 9.99 3.13
CA THR A 99 0.74 8.92 3.56
C THR A 99 -0.70 9.27 3.22
N ILE A 100 -1.44 8.31 2.65
CA ILE A 100 -2.87 8.46 2.37
C ILE A 100 -3.61 7.31 3.04
N GLU A 101 -4.49 7.64 3.97
CA GLU A 101 -5.35 6.68 4.67
C GLU A 101 -6.80 7.14 4.70
N GLU A 102 -7.73 6.19 4.63
CA GLU A 102 -9.11 6.42 5.00
C GLU A 102 -9.25 6.17 6.51
N ALA A 103 -9.12 7.22 7.31
CA ALA A 103 -9.36 7.19 8.75
C ALA A 103 -10.14 8.44 9.17
N MET A 104 -10.92 8.36 10.25
CA MET A 104 -11.38 9.58 10.92
C MET A 104 -10.18 10.16 11.68
N LEU A 105 -9.84 11.43 11.42
CA LEU A 105 -8.79 12.18 12.11
C LEU A 105 -9.06 12.37 13.62
N GLN A 106 -10.32 12.24 14.04
CA GLN A 106 -10.76 12.26 15.43
C GLN A 106 -11.76 11.11 15.64
N GLY A 107 -11.44 10.23 16.59
CA GLY A 107 -12.42 9.47 17.35
C GLY A 107 -12.65 10.17 18.69
#